data_AF-A0ABC8RNT8-F1
#
_entry.id   AF-A0ABC8RNT8-F1
#
_cell.length_a   1.000
_cell.length_b   1.000
_cell.length_c   1.000
_cell.angle_alpha   90.00
_cell.angle_beta   90.00
_cell.angle_gamma   90.00
#
_symmetry.space_group_name_H-M   'P 1'
#
loop_
_entity.id
_entity.type
_entity.pdbx_description
1 polymer ?
#
loop_
_entity_poly.entity_id
_entity_poly.type
_entity_poly.pdbx_seq_one_letter_code
_entity_poly.pdbx_strand_id
1 'polypeptide(L)'
;MELHSFPLHPSQMDIVKRNPTREDWWAGSAPSGPFIYTPFSKGEPNHSSKQDLVWVVGEPVQVLVELANPCGFDLMVDSIYLSVHSENFDAFPIRANLPPNSSKVITLSGIPTKVGPVSIPGCIVHCFGVITEHFFKDVDNLLLGAAQGLVLSDPFRCCGSAKLKNISVPSISVVPSLPLLVSHVVGGDGAVILYEGEIRDVWISLANAGTVPVEQAHISLSGKNQDSVTSIAYETLKSALPLKPGAEVIIPVTLKAWQLGLVDSDAAASKNISGSAGRQAKDGSSPMLLIHYAGNYLT
;
A
#
# COMPACT_ATOMS: atom_id res chain seq x y z
N MET A 1 13.83 33.01 2.58
CA MET A 1 14.11 31.94 3.56
C MET A 1 13.12 30.84 3.26
N GLU A 2 13.59 29.70 2.80
CA GLU A 2 12.74 28.59 2.37
C GLU A 2 13.06 27.37 3.24
N LEU A 3 12.01 26.69 3.69
CA LEU A 3 12.12 25.49 4.50
C LEU A 3 11.92 24.28 3.59
N HIS A 4 12.99 23.50 3.40
CA HIS A 4 12.85 22.17 2.80
C HIS A 4 12.59 21.17 3.92
N SER A 5 11.44 20.51 3.86
CA SER A 5 11.10 19.38 4.75
C SER A 5 10.97 18.12 3.91
N PHE A 6 11.57 17.03 4.40
CA PHE A 6 11.41 15.70 3.84
C PHE A 6 10.38 14.97 4.69
N PRO A 7 9.07 15.03 4.34
CA PRO A 7 8.06 14.39 5.17
C PRO A 7 8.34 12.88 5.23
N LEU A 8 8.30 12.33 6.44
CA LEU A 8 8.17 10.90 6.70
C LEU A 8 6.77 10.44 6.27
N HIS A 9 6.41 10.61 5.00
CA HIS A 9 5.23 9.93 4.48
C HIS A 9 5.55 8.44 4.42
N PRO A 10 4.62 7.54 4.83
CA PRO A 10 4.72 6.16 4.39
C PRO A 10 4.74 6.23 2.87
N SER A 11 5.87 5.84 2.27
CA SER A 11 5.99 5.78 0.81
C SER A 11 4.79 4.98 0.31
N GLN A 12 3.91 5.61 -0.46
CA GLN A 12 2.82 4.90 -1.12
C GLN A 12 3.47 3.88 -2.06
N MET A 13 3.52 2.61 -1.63
CA MET A 13 4.16 1.52 -2.35
C MET A 13 3.13 0.92 -3.28
N ASP A 14 3.09 1.42 -4.51
CA ASP A 14 2.30 0.79 -5.57
C ASP A 14 3.17 -0.24 -6.29
N ILE A 15 2.75 -1.52 -6.23
CA ILE A 15 3.38 -2.58 -7.03
C ILE A 15 2.96 -2.40 -8.48
N VAL A 16 3.86 -1.88 -9.31
CA VAL A 16 3.60 -1.65 -10.74
C VAL A 16 4.21 -2.79 -11.57
N LYS A 17 3.37 -3.49 -12.34
CA LYS A 17 3.83 -4.48 -13.31
C LYS A 17 4.56 -3.78 -14.46
N ARG A 18 5.82 -4.16 -14.70
CA ARG A 18 6.62 -3.59 -15.79
C ARG A 18 6.07 -3.97 -17.15
N ASN A 19 6.20 -3.06 -18.11
CA ASN A 19 6.09 -3.38 -19.52
C ASN A 19 7.49 -3.73 -20.06
N PRO A 20 7.75 -4.99 -20.46
CA PRO A 20 9.08 -5.42 -20.92
C PRO A 20 9.51 -4.78 -22.25
N THR A 21 8.61 -4.13 -22.99
CA THR A 21 8.92 -3.52 -24.30
C THR A 21 9.40 -2.07 -24.21
N ARG A 22 9.44 -1.47 -23.01
CA ARG A 22 9.81 -0.06 -22.82
C ARG A 22 11.06 0.05 -21.95
N GLU A 23 12.06 0.81 -22.43
CA GLU A 23 13.28 1.09 -21.67
C GLU A 23 13.00 1.96 -20.43
N ASP A 24 12.05 2.90 -20.52
CA ASP A 24 11.59 3.74 -19.39
C ASP A 24 10.61 2.99 -18.46
N TRP A 25 11.05 1.92 -17.81
CA TRP A 25 10.19 1.15 -16.89
C TRP A 25 9.68 1.98 -15.70
N TRP A 26 10.37 3.08 -15.38
CA TRP A 26 10.01 4.04 -14.31
C TRP A 26 8.97 5.07 -14.76
N ALA A 27 8.82 5.29 -16.06
CA ALA A 27 7.73 6.12 -16.58
C ALA A 27 6.48 5.25 -16.58
N GLY A 28 5.53 5.56 -15.68
CA GLY A 28 4.22 4.91 -15.65
C GLY A 28 3.57 4.87 -17.03
N SER A 29 2.52 4.08 -17.19
CA SER A 29 1.73 4.00 -18.43
C SER A 29 1.16 5.37 -18.78
N ALA A 30 1.95 6.24 -19.43
CA ALA A 30 1.47 7.44 -20.05
C ALA A 30 0.49 6.99 -21.15
N PRO A 31 -0.68 7.63 -21.29
CA PRO A 31 -1.55 7.36 -22.42
C PRO A 31 -0.74 7.58 -23.70
N SER A 32 -0.49 6.48 -24.41
CA SER A 32 0.21 6.48 -25.69
C SER A 32 -0.68 7.17 -26.72
N GLY A 33 -0.54 8.49 -26.83
CA GLY A 33 -1.18 9.29 -27.85
C GLY A 33 -0.51 10.67 -27.93
N PRO A 34 -0.41 11.29 -29.13
CA PRO A 34 0.23 12.60 -29.32
C PRO A 34 -0.59 13.78 -28.77
N PHE A 35 -1.61 13.53 -27.95
CA PHE A 35 -2.56 14.53 -27.47
C PHE A 35 -2.56 14.59 -25.94
N ILE A 36 -2.47 15.83 -25.42
CA ILE A 36 -2.43 16.17 -23.99
C ILE A 36 -3.75 15.81 -23.26
N TYR A 37 -4.80 15.45 -23.99
CA TYR A 37 -6.08 15.03 -23.43
C TYR A 37 -6.59 13.80 -24.19
N THR A 38 -6.52 12.62 -23.56
CA THR A 38 -7.19 11.40 -24.04
C THR A 38 -8.36 11.10 -23.09
N PRO A 39 -9.56 11.69 -23.32
CA PRO A 39 -10.69 11.59 -22.39
C PRO A 39 -11.32 10.19 -22.28
N PHE A 40 -10.78 9.20 -23.00
CA PHE A 40 -11.32 7.84 -23.08
C PHE A 40 -10.26 6.74 -22.87
N SER A 41 -9.21 6.98 -22.08
CA SER A 41 -8.50 5.88 -21.42
C SER A 41 -9.35 5.36 -20.25
N LYS A 42 -10.61 5.03 -20.53
CA LYS A 42 -11.39 4.13 -19.69
C LYS A 42 -10.62 2.82 -19.80
N GLY A 43 -9.76 2.56 -18.81
CA GLY A 43 -9.05 1.31 -18.68
C GLY A 43 -10.03 0.21 -19.03
N GLU A 44 -9.63 -0.64 -19.98
CA GLU A 44 -10.42 -1.74 -20.49
C GLU A 44 -11.20 -2.34 -19.32
N PRO A 45 -12.55 -2.31 -19.33
CA PRO A 45 -13.31 -2.95 -18.28
C PRO A 45 -12.99 -4.43 -18.45
N ASN A 46 -12.02 -4.93 -17.68
CA ASN A 46 -11.64 -6.33 -17.70
C ASN A 46 -12.93 -7.09 -17.43
N HIS A 47 -13.43 -7.72 -18.48
CA HIS A 47 -14.65 -8.50 -18.48
C HIS A 47 -14.35 -9.81 -17.74
N SER A 48 -14.19 -9.72 -16.41
CA SER A 48 -14.57 -10.75 -15.44
C SER A 48 -14.42 -10.13 -14.05
N SER A 49 -15.48 -10.21 -13.26
CA SER A 49 -15.63 -9.61 -11.94
C SER A 49 -14.79 -10.28 -10.84
N LYS A 50 -13.56 -10.72 -11.15
CA LYS A 50 -12.64 -11.36 -10.20
C LYS A 50 -11.59 -10.33 -9.80
N GLN A 51 -11.65 -9.88 -8.56
CA GLN A 51 -10.56 -9.11 -7.97
C GLN A 51 -9.38 -10.06 -7.81
N ASP A 52 -8.26 -9.75 -8.46
CA ASP A 52 -7.02 -10.51 -8.30
C ASP A 52 -6.19 -9.82 -7.20
N LEU A 53 -5.85 -10.58 -6.16
CA LEU A 53 -5.05 -10.13 -5.03
C LEU A 53 -3.63 -10.69 -5.18
N VAL A 54 -2.63 -9.83 -4.96
CA VAL A 54 -1.22 -10.20 -5.03
C VAL A 54 -0.62 -10.20 -3.64
N TRP A 55 -0.03 -11.32 -3.24
CA TRP A 55 0.70 -11.49 -1.98
C TRP A 55 2.17 -11.76 -2.26
N VAL A 56 3.03 -11.49 -1.30
CA VAL A 56 4.48 -11.64 -1.44
C VAL A 56 4.97 -12.76 -0.53
N VAL A 57 5.81 -13.66 -1.06
CA VAL A 57 6.43 -14.72 -0.25
C VAL A 57 7.25 -14.11 0.89
N GLY A 58 7.05 -14.64 2.10
CA GLY A 58 7.78 -14.23 3.30
C GLY A 58 7.20 -13.00 4.00
N GLU A 59 6.19 -12.33 3.43
CA GLU A 59 5.56 -11.17 4.03
C GLU A 59 4.28 -11.55 4.80
N PRO A 60 4.05 -10.99 6.00
CA PRO A 60 2.84 -11.26 6.75
C PRO A 60 1.63 -10.62 6.08
N VAL A 61 0.58 -11.42 5.90
CA VAL A 61 -0.70 -10.98 5.34
C VAL A 61 -1.80 -11.04 6.39
N GLN A 62 -2.86 -10.27 6.18
CA GLN A 62 -3.97 -10.13 7.12
C GLN A 62 -5.31 -10.26 6.41
N VAL A 63 -6.25 -10.94 7.07
CA VAL A 63 -7.63 -11.13 6.63
C VAL A 63 -8.54 -10.77 7.80
N LEU A 64 -9.50 -9.88 7.56
CA LEU A 64 -10.51 -9.52 8.55
C LEU A 64 -11.67 -10.52 8.48
N VAL A 65 -12.04 -11.08 9.63
CA VAL A 65 -13.14 -12.04 9.76
C VAL A 65 -14.07 -11.58 10.88
N GLU A 66 -15.37 -11.57 10.62
CA GLU A 66 -16.37 -11.35 11.66
C GLU A 66 -16.75 -12.69 12.29
N LEU A 67 -16.53 -12.80 13.60
CA LEU A 67 -16.92 -13.96 14.39
C LEU A 67 -18.13 -13.59 15.25
N ALA A 68 -19.16 -14.43 15.25
CA ALA A 68 -20.39 -14.21 16.01
C ALA A 68 -20.61 -15.32 17.04
N ASN A 69 -21.00 -14.93 18.25
CA ASN A 69 -21.43 -15.82 19.31
C ASN A 69 -22.96 -15.75 19.47
N PRO A 70 -23.71 -16.74 18.99
CA PRO A 70 -25.16 -16.82 19.18
C PRO A 70 -25.56 -17.42 20.53
N CYS A 71 -24.61 -17.86 21.36
CA CYS A 71 -24.90 -18.52 22.62
C CYS A 71 -25.26 -17.52 23.73
N GLY A 72 -26.02 -17.99 24.72
CA GLY A 72 -26.37 -17.23 25.93
C GLY A 72 -25.26 -17.17 27.00
N PHE A 73 -24.01 -17.50 26.63
CA PHE A 73 -22.85 -17.54 27.52
C PHE A 73 -21.59 -17.09 26.76
N ASP A 74 -20.52 -16.76 27.51
CA ASP A 74 -19.23 -16.37 26.96
C ASP A 74 -18.59 -17.51 26.16
N LEU A 75 -18.26 -17.25 24.89
CA LEU A 75 -17.61 -18.19 24.00
C LEU A 75 -16.11 -17.93 23.97
N MET A 76 -15.35 -18.85 24.57
CA MET A 76 -13.89 -18.85 24.57
C MET A 76 -13.36 -19.70 23.40
N VAL A 77 -12.73 -19.06 22.43
CA VAL A 77 -12.06 -19.73 21.31
C VAL A 77 -10.59 -19.94 21.65
N ASP A 78 -10.19 -21.20 21.76
CA ASP A 78 -8.85 -21.64 22.15
C ASP A 78 -7.81 -21.35 21.07
N SER A 79 -8.19 -21.51 19.80
CA SER A 79 -7.39 -21.05 18.67
C SER A 79 -8.26 -20.87 17.42
N ILE A 80 -8.04 -19.79 16.67
CA ILE A 80 -8.62 -19.58 15.35
C ILE A 80 -7.54 -19.09 14.37
N TYR A 81 -7.52 -19.65 13.17
CA TYR A 81 -6.57 -19.31 12.11
C TYR A 81 -7.15 -19.60 10.72
N LEU A 82 -6.50 -19.07 9.69
CA LEU A 82 -6.92 -19.28 8.30
C LEU A 82 -6.77 -20.75 7.90
N SER A 83 -7.81 -21.30 7.28
CA SER A 83 -7.70 -22.61 6.62
C SER A 83 -7.05 -22.41 5.27
N VAL A 84 -5.94 -23.10 5.03
CA VAL A 84 -5.26 -23.15 3.73
C VAL A 84 -4.90 -24.59 3.44
N HIS A 85 -5.38 -25.10 2.31
CA HIS A 85 -5.15 -26.50 1.91
C HIS A 85 -3.83 -26.70 1.15
N SER A 86 -3.26 -25.61 0.62
CA SER A 86 -1.93 -25.66 0.02
C SER A 86 -0.86 -25.55 1.11
N GLU A 87 0.19 -26.38 1.04
CA GLU A 87 1.38 -26.30 1.90
C GLU A 87 2.29 -25.09 1.55
N ASN A 88 1.65 -23.96 1.24
CA ASN A 88 2.27 -22.73 0.75
C ASN A 88 1.93 -21.53 1.65
N PHE A 89 1.38 -21.78 2.84
CA PHE A 89 0.93 -20.73 3.75
C PHE A 89 1.01 -21.18 5.22
N ASP A 90 1.68 -20.38 6.04
CA ASP A 90 1.81 -20.60 7.47
C ASP A 90 0.84 -19.67 8.22
N ALA A 91 -0.28 -20.20 8.70
CA ALA A 91 -1.29 -19.42 9.41
C ALA A 91 -0.93 -19.22 10.89
N PHE A 92 -1.24 -18.04 11.44
CA PHE A 92 -0.98 -17.69 12.83
C PHE A 92 -2.24 -17.85 13.70
N PRO A 93 -2.27 -18.80 14.64
CA PRO A 93 -3.40 -18.99 15.53
C PRO A 93 -3.50 -17.88 16.57
N ILE A 94 -4.72 -17.38 16.78
CA ILE A 94 -5.04 -16.41 17.83
C ILE A 94 -6.17 -16.93 18.72
N ARG A 95 -6.26 -16.36 19.94
CA ARG A 95 -7.37 -16.61 20.87
C ARG A 95 -8.40 -15.49 20.77
N ALA A 96 -9.68 -15.83 20.97
CA ALA A 96 -10.75 -14.84 21.01
C ALA A 96 -11.75 -15.19 22.13
N ASN A 97 -12.29 -14.15 22.77
CA ASN A 97 -13.45 -14.27 23.66
C ASN A 97 -14.59 -13.44 23.08
N LEU A 98 -15.78 -14.02 23.03
CA LEU A 98 -17.00 -13.38 22.56
C LEU A 98 -18.06 -13.44 23.66
N PRO A 99 -18.54 -12.29 24.16
CA PRO A 99 -19.70 -12.24 25.05
C PRO A 99 -20.95 -12.89 24.44
N PRO A 100 -21.98 -13.17 25.24
CA PRO A 100 -23.22 -13.76 24.76
C PRO A 100 -23.89 -12.85 23.73
N ASN A 101 -24.48 -13.43 22.69
CA ASN A 101 -25.23 -12.71 21.65
C ASN A 101 -24.45 -11.52 21.02
N SER A 102 -23.15 -11.69 20.78
CA SER A 102 -22.28 -10.63 20.27
C SER A 102 -21.58 -11.03 18.97
N SER A 103 -21.08 -10.05 18.22
CA SER A 103 -20.13 -10.27 17.14
C SER A 103 -18.88 -9.41 17.31
N LYS A 104 -17.76 -9.90 16.78
CA LYS A 104 -16.46 -9.25 16.86
C LYS A 104 -15.68 -9.46 15.56
N VAL A 105 -15.21 -8.37 14.97
CA VAL A 105 -14.24 -8.43 13.87
C VAL A 105 -12.86 -8.70 14.44
N ILE A 106 -12.21 -9.74 13.95
CA ILE A 106 -10.87 -10.16 14.32
C ILE A 106 -9.97 -10.20 13.08
N THR A 107 -8.68 -9.96 13.29
CA THR A 107 -7.67 -10.06 12.23
C THR A 107 -7.00 -11.42 12.32
N LEU A 108 -7.20 -12.26 11.31
CA LEU A 108 -6.41 -13.47 11.11
C LEU A 108 -5.21 -13.15 10.23
N SER A 109 -4.07 -13.79 10.49
CA SER A 109 -2.84 -13.51 9.77
C SER A 109 -2.04 -14.77 9.48
N GLY A 110 -1.04 -14.66 8.61
CA GLY A 110 -0.12 -15.73 8.26
C GLY A 110 0.94 -15.25 7.27
N ILE A 111 1.84 -16.14 6.87
CA ILE A 111 2.91 -15.86 5.90
C ILE A 111 2.80 -16.85 4.72
N PRO A 112 2.68 -16.36 3.47
CA PRO A 112 2.85 -17.21 2.29
C PRO A 112 4.30 -17.71 2.18
N THR A 113 4.49 -19.01 2.01
CA THR A 113 5.81 -19.65 2.01
C THR A 113 6.32 -19.99 0.61
N LYS A 114 5.44 -20.07 -0.39
CA LYS A 114 5.81 -20.40 -1.78
C LYS A 114 5.03 -19.57 -2.80
N VAL A 115 5.67 -19.32 -3.95
CA VAL A 115 5.08 -18.64 -5.11
C VAL A 115 3.99 -19.52 -5.72
N GLY A 116 2.90 -18.90 -6.18
CA GLY A 116 1.80 -19.59 -6.85
C GLY A 116 0.43 -19.20 -6.31
N PRO A 117 -0.65 -19.85 -6.81
CA PRO A 117 -2.00 -19.57 -6.35
C PRO A 117 -2.20 -20.05 -4.92
N VAL A 118 -2.90 -19.26 -4.12
CA VAL A 118 -3.33 -19.63 -2.76
C VAL A 118 -4.85 -19.50 -2.66
N SER A 119 -5.48 -20.46 -1.99
CA SER A 119 -6.92 -20.43 -1.72
C SER A 119 -7.16 -20.48 -0.22
N ILE A 120 -7.93 -19.53 0.27
CA ILE A 120 -8.37 -19.45 1.65
C ILE A 120 -9.87 -19.70 1.66
N PRO A 121 -10.29 -20.98 1.74
CA PRO A 121 -11.70 -21.30 1.69
C PRO A 121 -12.42 -20.97 3.00
N GLY A 122 -11.70 -20.73 4.10
CA GLY A 122 -12.30 -20.56 5.42
C GLY A 122 -11.31 -20.33 6.55
N CYS A 123 -11.74 -20.66 7.78
CA CYS A 123 -10.91 -20.68 8.98
C CYS A 123 -11.09 -21.99 9.77
N ILE A 124 -10.05 -22.39 10.50
CA ILE A 124 -10.10 -23.49 11.46
C ILE A 124 -10.29 -22.89 12.84
N VAL A 125 -11.27 -23.40 13.58
CA VAL A 125 -11.67 -22.94 14.90
C VAL A 125 -11.55 -24.09 15.88
N HIS A 126 -10.82 -23.88 16.96
CA HIS A 126 -10.75 -24.78 18.11
C HIS A 126 -11.48 -24.15 19.27
N CYS A 127 -12.55 -24.78 19.70
CA CYS A 127 -13.39 -24.31 20.80
C CYS A 127 -14.06 -25.51 21.47
N PHE A 128 -14.17 -25.51 22.80
CA PHE A 128 -14.73 -26.61 23.59
C PHE A 128 -14.07 -27.98 23.33
N GLY A 129 -12.77 -27.99 23.03
CA GLY A 129 -12.05 -29.22 22.71
C GLY A 129 -12.41 -29.84 21.35
N VAL A 130 -13.15 -29.11 20.51
CA VAL A 130 -13.52 -29.54 19.16
C VAL A 130 -12.84 -28.63 18.15
N ILE A 131 -12.23 -29.24 17.12
CA ILE A 131 -11.65 -28.53 15.99
C ILE A 131 -12.64 -28.63 14.82
N THR A 132 -13.10 -27.49 14.34
CA THR A 132 -14.02 -27.37 13.20
C THR A 132 -13.43 -26.48 12.13
N GLU A 133 -13.67 -26.83 10.87
CA GLU A 133 -13.36 -25.97 9.74
C GLU A 133 -14.64 -25.26 9.26
N HIS A 134 -14.56 -23.95 9.09
CA HIS A 134 -15.67 -23.10 8.68
C HIS A 134 -15.37 -22.44 7.34
N PHE A 135 -16.11 -22.81 6.30
CA PHE A 135 -15.94 -22.25 4.96
C PHE A 135 -16.72 -20.95 4.77
N PHE A 136 -16.09 -19.93 4.17
CA PHE A 136 -16.73 -18.63 3.93
C PHE A 136 -17.93 -18.73 2.98
N LYS A 137 -17.83 -19.57 1.94
CA LYS A 137 -18.93 -19.85 1.00
C LYS A 137 -20.18 -20.41 1.69
N ASP A 138 -20.02 -21.16 2.78
CA ASP A 138 -21.14 -21.80 3.47
C ASP A 138 -21.83 -20.80 4.39
N VAL A 139 -21.10 -19.80 4.92
CA VAL A 139 -21.67 -18.66 5.64
C VAL A 139 -22.54 -17.81 4.71
N ASP A 140 -22.08 -17.54 3.49
CA ASP A 140 -22.87 -16.81 2.49
C ASP A 140 -24.18 -17.56 2.15
N ASN A 141 -24.11 -18.88 1.99
CA ASN A 141 -25.28 -19.73 1.76
C ASN A 141 -26.25 -19.73 2.95
N LEU A 142 -25.74 -19.77 4.18
CA LEU A 142 -26.57 -19.70 5.40
C LEU A 142 -27.24 -18.33 5.54
N LEU A 143 -26.54 -17.24 5.22
CA LEU A 143 -27.10 -15.88 5.21
C LEU A 143 -28.18 -15.73 4.13
N LEU A 144 -27.94 -16.27 2.93
CA LEU A 144 -28.90 -16.26 1.83
C LEU A 144 -30.14 -17.11 2.15
N GLY A 145 -29.96 -18.30 2.71
CA GLY A 145 -31.03 -19.18 3.15
C GLY A 145 -31.85 -18.58 4.29
N ALA A 146 -31.22 -17.90 5.25
CA ALA A 146 -31.90 -17.16 6.31
C ALA A 146 -32.70 -15.96 5.75
N ALA A 147 -32.12 -15.20 4.80
CA ALA A 147 -32.81 -14.10 4.13
C ALA A 147 -34.01 -14.57 3.27
N GLN A 148 -33.99 -15.82 2.81
CA GLN A 148 -35.07 -16.46 2.04
C GLN A 148 -36.06 -17.24 2.91
N GLY A 149 -35.87 -17.26 4.25
CA GLY A 149 -36.73 -18.02 5.17
C GLY A 149 -36.63 -19.54 5.04
N LEU A 150 -35.60 -20.05 4.35
CA LEU A 150 -35.36 -21.47 4.09
C LEU A 150 -34.50 -22.15 5.18
N VAL A 151 -33.88 -21.35 6.05
CA VAL A 151 -33.14 -21.80 7.23
C VAL A 151 -33.83 -21.17 8.44
N LEU A 152 -34.21 -22.00 9.43
CA LEU A 152 -34.76 -21.54 10.72
C LEU A 152 -33.68 -20.76 11.49
N SER A 153 -33.49 -19.49 11.13
CA SER A 153 -32.76 -18.55 11.95
C SER A 153 -33.73 -18.02 13.01
N ASP A 154 -33.48 -18.41 14.25
CA ASP A 154 -34.17 -18.00 15.49
C ASP A 154 -34.80 -16.57 15.44
N PRO A 155 -36.10 -16.42 15.83
CA PRO A 155 -36.83 -15.14 15.88
C PRO A 155 -36.26 -14.07 16.83
N PHE A 156 -35.22 -14.37 17.63
CA PHE A 156 -34.56 -13.38 18.51
C PHE A 156 -33.27 -12.75 17.93
N ARG A 157 -32.95 -12.97 16.65
CA ARG A 157 -31.75 -12.39 15.99
C ARG A 157 -31.85 -10.87 15.77
N CYS A 158 -30.85 -10.14 16.26
CA CYS A 158 -30.61 -8.76 15.89
C CYS A 158 -30.28 -8.65 14.40
N CYS A 159 -31.28 -8.23 13.62
CA CYS A 159 -31.12 -7.62 12.32
C CYS A 159 -30.28 -6.35 12.47
N GLY A 160 -29.05 -6.36 11.94
CA GLY A 160 -28.16 -5.21 12.07
C GLY A 160 -26.85 -5.30 11.31
N SER A 161 -26.78 -5.97 10.15
CA SER A 161 -25.73 -5.64 9.19
C SER A 161 -26.24 -5.79 7.77
N ALA A 162 -26.06 -4.71 7.02
CA ALA A 162 -26.61 -4.49 5.71
C ALA A 162 -26.06 -5.49 4.69
N LYS A 163 -26.91 -5.84 3.71
CA LYS A 163 -26.59 -6.41 2.38
C LYS A 163 -25.08 -6.57 2.11
N LEU A 164 -24.50 -7.70 2.54
CA LEU A 164 -23.23 -8.15 1.99
C LEU A 164 -23.54 -8.70 0.59
N LYS A 165 -23.19 -7.90 -0.42
CA LYS A 165 -23.10 -8.38 -1.81
C LYS A 165 -22.21 -9.63 -1.77
N ASN A 166 -22.62 -10.73 -2.41
CA ASN A 166 -21.79 -11.93 -2.61
C ASN A 166 -20.33 -11.52 -2.89
N ILE A 167 -19.47 -11.59 -1.87
CA ILE A 167 -18.06 -11.26 -2.02
C ILE A 167 -17.45 -12.54 -2.56
N SER A 168 -17.30 -12.61 -3.89
CA SER A 168 -16.46 -13.66 -4.47
C SER A 168 -15.08 -13.53 -3.85
N VAL A 169 -14.63 -14.56 -3.13
CA VAL A 169 -13.26 -14.62 -2.60
C VAL A 169 -12.31 -14.30 -3.76
N PRO A 170 -11.45 -13.26 -3.63
CA PRO A 170 -10.57 -12.86 -4.71
C PRO A 170 -9.63 -13.99 -5.09
N SER A 171 -9.19 -14.03 -6.34
CA SER A 171 -8.16 -14.98 -6.73
C SER A 171 -6.83 -14.47 -6.16
N ILE A 172 -6.19 -15.26 -5.29
CA ILE A 172 -4.96 -14.85 -4.61
C ILE A 172 -3.78 -15.48 -5.34
N SER A 173 -2.86 -14.64 -5.82
CA SER A 173 -1.60 -15.05 -6.42
C SER A 173 -0.44 -14.58 -5.54
N VAL A 174 0.44 -15.51 -5.17
CA VAL A 174 1.65 -15.20 -4.42
C VAL A 174 2.79 -15.02 -5.41
N VAL A 175 3.48 -13.89 -5.34
CA VAL A 175 4.66 -13.53 -6.13
C VAL A 175 5.93 -13.68 -5.28
N PRO A 176 7.12 -13.81 -5.91
CA PRO A 176 8.39 -13.84 -5.19
C PRO A 176 8.61 -12.59 -4.31
N SER A 177 9.51 -12.70 -3.34
CA SER A 177 9.91 -11.57 -2.48
C SER A 177 10.34 -10.36 -3.33
N LEU A 178 9.82 -9.19 -2.98
CA LEU A 178 10.04 -7.96 -3.71
C LEU A 178 11.20 -7.15 -3.09
N PRO A 179 11.96 -6.39 -3.91
CA PRO A 179 12.95 -5.48 -3.37
C PRO A 179 12.27 -4.43 -2.49
N LEU A 180 13.00 -3.95 -1.49
CA LEU A 180 12.53 -2.86 -0.62
C LEU A 180 13.67 -1.86 -0.43
N LEU A 181 13.52 -0.68 -1.03
CA LEU A 181 14.47 0.42 -0.88
C LEU A 181 13.86 1.49 0.03
N VAL A 182 14.58 1.85 1.07
CA VAL A 182 14.19 2.86 2.05
C VAL A 182 15.14 4.04 1.95
N SER A 183 14.60 5.25 1.84
CA SER A 183 15.37 6.48 1.80
C SER A 183 15.29 7.25 3.12
N HIS A 184 16.40 7.78 3.60
CA HIS A 184 16.42 8.74 4.72
C HIS A 184 17.51 9.80 4.53
N VAL A 185 17.34 10.97 5.15
CA VAL A 185 18.33 12.06 5.12
C VAL A 185 19.39 11.80 6.19
N VAL A 186 20.66 11.90 5.82
CA VAL A 186 21.79 11.67 6.73
C VAL A 186 22.10 12.95 7.51
N GLY A 187 22.22 12.85 8.84
CA GLY A 187 22.78 13.91 9.68
C GLY A 187 21.81 14.98 10.21
N GLY A 188 20.50 14.71 10.31
CA GLY A 188 19.55 15.62 10.97
C GLY A 188 18.08 15.17 10.91
N ASP A 189 17.17 16.04 11.36
CA ASP A 189 15.72 15.77 11.49
C ASP A 189 14.94 15.84 10.16
N GLY A 190 15.60 15.64 9.01
CA GLY A 190 14.94 15.69 7.71
C GLY A 190 14.42 17.08 7.32
N ALA A 191 15.05 18.15 7.81
CA ALA A 191 14.74 19.52 7.39
C ALA A 191 16.00 20.38 7.32
N VAL A 192 16.05 21.29 6.33
CA VAL A 192 17.13 22.27 6.19
C VAL A 192 16.55 23.61 5.75
N ILE A 193 17.09 24.69 6.32
CA ILE A 193 16.75 26.05 5.97
C ILE A 193 17.87 26.59 5.10
N LEU A 194 17.50 27.16 3.95
CA LEU A 194 18.43 27.83 3.04
C LEU A 194 18.07 29.31 2.89
N TYR A 195 19.10 30.16 2.86
CA TYR A 195 18.99 31.58 2.56
C TYR A 195 19.06 31.83 1.05
N GLU A 196 18.59 32.98 0.59
CA GLU A 196 18.52 33.30 -0.84
C GLU A 196 19.88 33.16 -1.53
N GLY A 197 19.92 32.38 -2.62
CA GLY A 197 21.16 32.09 -3.35
C GLY A 197 22.09 31.08 -2.68
N GLU A 198 21.78 30.61 -1.48
CA GLU A 198 22.55 29.57 -0.80
C GLU A 198 22.43 28.24 -1.57
N ILE A 199 23.57 27.58 -1.73
CA ILE A 199 23.69 26.25 -2.31
C ILE A 199 24.23 25.33 -1.23
N ARG A 200 23.57 24.20 -1.03
CA ARG A 200 23.94 23.23 0.01
C ARG A 200 23.70 21.81 -0.44
N ASP A 201 24.66 20.95 -0.12
CA ASP A 201 24.52 19.51 -0.32
C ASP A 201 23.77 18.87 0.85
N VAL A 202 22.77 18.08 0.51
CA VAL A 202 22.02 17.21 1.41
C VAL A 202 22.34 15.77 1.04
N TRP A 203 22.71 14.97 2.04
CA TRP A 203 23.05 13.57 1.85
C TRP A 203 21.81 12.70 2.07
N ILE A 204 21.45 11.89 1.09
CA ILE A 204 20.34 10.94 1.16
C ILE A 204 20.93 9.53 1.18
N SER A 205 20.67 8.75 2.23
CA SER A 205 20.99 7.33 2.29
C SER A 205 19.82 6.53 1.72
N LEU A 206 20.15 5.62 0.80
CA LEU A 206 19.26 4.64 0.19
C LEU A 206 19.70 3.26 0.67
N ALA A 207 18.91 2.64 1.53
CA ALA A 207 19.21 1.35 2.14
C ALA A 207 18.27 0.27 1.61
N ASN A 208 18.82 -0.87 1.20
CA ASN A 208 18.00 -2.04 0.90
C ASN A 208 17.58 -2.72 2.21
N ALA A 209 16.33 -2.47 2.62
CA ALA A 209 15.72 -3.09 3.80
C ALA A 209 14.98 -4.40 3.47
N GLY A 210 15.01 -4.84 2.21
CA GLY A 210 14.36 -6.06 1.74
C GLY A 210 15.22 -7.30 1.88
N THR A 211 14.66 -8.44 1.46
CA THR A 211 15.34 -9.74 1.45
C THR A 211 15.99 -10.08 0.11
N VAL A 212 15.68 -9.30 -0.94
CA VAL A 212 16.20 -9.48 -2.30
C VAL A 212 17.01 -8.26 -2.75
N PRO A 213 18.00 -8.42 -3.65
CA PRO A 213 18.77 -7.29 -4.15
C PRO A 213 17.91 -6.30 -4.96
N VAL A 214 18.26 -5.02 -4.84
CA VAL A 214 17.74 -3.96 -5.73
C VAL A 214 18.68 -3.89 -6.92
N GLU A 215 18.21 -4.33 -8.08
CA GLU A 215 19.00 -4.46 -9.32
C GLU A 215 19.05 -3.14 -10.09
N GLN A 216 17.95 -2.40 -10.09
CA GLN A 216 17.80 -1.15 -10.82
C GLN A 216 17.15 -0.12 -9.91
N ALA A 217 17.65 1.11 -9.95
CA ALA A 217 17.05 2.25 -9.30
C ALA A 217 17.20 3.49 -10.19
N HIS A 218 16.16 4.31 -10.24
CA HIS A 218 16.10 5.53 -11.02
C HIS A 218 15.47 6.63 -10.15
N ILE A 219 16.11 7.80 -10.15
CA ILE A 219 15.62 8.96 -9.42
C ILE A 219 15.06 9.96 -10.43
N SER A 220 13.89 10.51 -10.16
CA SER A 220 13.28 11.57 -10.97
C SER A 220 12.79 12.70 -10.07
N LEU A 221 12.65 13.90 -10.66
CA LEU A 221 12.06 15.05 -10.00
C LEU A 221 10.63 15.25 -10.52
N SER A 222 9.73 15.62 -9.63
CA SER A 222 8.38 16.06 -9.98
C SER A 222 7.99 17.28 -9.13
N GLY A 223 6.79 17.81 -9.37
CA GLY A 223 6.32 19.02 -8.69
C GLY A 223 6.81 20.30 -9.35
N LYS A 224 6.59 21.42 -8.65
CA LYS A 224 7.02 22.76 -9.08
C LYS A 224 8.43 23.05 -8.55
N ASN A 225 9.10 24.05 -9.12
CA ASN A 225 10.42 24.51 -8.68
C ASN A 225 11.51 23.42 -8.71
N GLN A 226 11.48 22.53 -9.71
CA GLN A 226 12.50 21.48 -9.87
C GLN A 226 13.92 22.05 -10.03
N ASP A 227 14.03 23.28 -10.55
CA ASP A 227 15.29 24.02 -10.70
C ASP A 227 16.00 24.33 -9.37
N SER A 228 15.30 24.21 -8.23
CA SER A 228 15.92 24.28 -6.90
C SER A 228 16.82 23.08 -6.60
N VAL A 229 16.66 21.95 -7.31
CA VAL A 229 17.57 20.81 -7.24
C VAL A 229 18.59 20.94 -8.36
N THR A 230 19.80 21.37 -8.01
CA THR A 230 20.85 21.67 -8.99
C THR A 230 21.58 20.40 -9.45
N SER A 231 21.76 19.43 -8.56
CA SER A 231 22.47 18.19 -8.91
C SER A 231 22.00 17.02 -8.04
N ILE A 232 21.99 15.82 -8.62
CA ILE A 232 21.78 14.54 -7.93
C ILE A 232 22.87 13.59 -8.43
N ALA A 233 23.57 12.92 -7.51
CA ALA A 233 24.66 12.00 -7.86
C ALA A 233 24.15 10.64 -8.40
N TYR A 234 23.58 10.65 -9.60
CA TYR A 234 23.06 9.46 -10.28
C TYR A 234 24.12 8.37 -10.50
N GLU A 235 25.35 8.76 -10.83
CA GLU A 235 26.45 7.82 -11.07
C GLU A 235 26.86 7.05 -9.81
N THR A 236 26.78 7.69 -8.64
CA THR A 236 27.04 7.03 -7.35
C THR A 236 25.99 5.97 -7.07
N LEU A 237 24.72 6.25 -7.32
CA LEU A 237 23.65 5.25 -7.20
C LEU A 237 23.87 4.10 -8.20
N LYS A 238 24.10 4.43 -9.46
CA LYS A 238 24.24 3.43 -10.53
C LYS A 238 25.43 2.49 -10.32
N SER A 239 26.54 3.01 -9.82
CA SER A 239 27.74 2.20 -9.52
C SER A 239 27.60 1.32 -8.27
N ALA A 240 26.67 1.65 -7.36
CA ALA A 240 26.38 0.84 -6.17
C ALA A 240 25.38 -0.30 -6.43
N LEU A 241 24.69 -0.29 -7.58
CA LEU A 241 23.76 -1.36 -7.96
C LEU A 241 24.52 -2.58 -8.53
N PRO A 242 24.09 -3.82 -8.22
CA PRO A 242 22.93 -4.17 -7.40
C PRO A 242 23.18 -4.00 -5.90
N LEU A 243 22.24 -3.33 -5.21
CA LEU A 243 22.29 -3.15 -3.76
C LEU A 243 21.81 -4.43 -3.08
N LYS A 244 22.74 -5.14 -2.44
CA LYS A 244 22.45 -6.36 -1.67
C LYS A 244 21.55 -6.06 -0.45
N PRO A 245 20.81 -7.05 0.07
CA PRO A 245 20.07 -6.91 1.33
C PRO A 245 20.97 -6.36 2.45
N GLY A 246 20.51 -5.32 3.13
CA GLY A 246 21.25 -4.63 4.19
C GLY A 246 22.36 -3.69 3.73
N ALA A 247 22.65 -3.60 2.42
CA ALA A 247 23.58 -2.61 1.89
C ALA A 247 22.90 -1.24 1.76
N GLU A 248 23.70 -0.18 1.88
CA GLU A 248 23.27 1.19 1.68
C GLU A 248 24.20 1.95 0.75
N VAL A 249 23.66 2.95 0.07
CA VAL A 249 24.41 3.93 -0.72
C VAL A 249 23.98 5.33 -0.32
N ILE A 250 24.96 6.21 -0.11
CA ILE A 250 24.69 7.62 0.22
C ILE A 250 24.97 8.45 -1.01
N ILE A 251 23.97 9.22 -1.44
CA ILE A 251 24.07 10.12 -2.58
C ILE A 251 23.92 11.58 -2.14
N PRO A 252 24.82 12.49 -2.57
CA PRO A 252 24.61 13.91 -2.39
C PRO A 252 23.56 14.44 -3.38
N VAL A 253 22.69 15.30 -2.87
CA VAL A 253 21.72 16.09 -3.61
C VAL A 253 22.00 17.57 -3.33
N THR A 254 22.36 18.32 -4.36
CA THR A 254 22.67 19.74 -4.25
C THR A 254 21.40 20.55 -4.40
N LEU A 255 21.03 21.26 -3.34
CA LEU A 255 19.89 22.17 -3.31
C LEU A 255 20.35 23.61 -3.45
N LYS A 256 19.55 24.43 -4.12
CA LYS A 256 19.72 25.87 -4.24
C LYS A 256 18.42 26.57 -3.85
N ALA A 257 18.51 27.50 -2.91
CA ALA A 257 17.39 28.38 -2.58
C ALA A 257 17.03 29.26 -3.79
N TRP A 258 15.79 29.16 -4.26
CA TRP A 258 15.32 29.92 -5.41
C TRP A 258 14.91 31.35 -5.01
N GLN A 259 15.01 32.28 -5.95
CA GLN A 259 14.51 33.64 -5.78
C GLN A 259 12.99 33.67 -5.97
N LEU A 260 12.26 34.27 -5.03
CA LEU A 260 10.86 34.62 -5.27
C LEU A 260 10.82 35.68 -6.39
N GLY A 261 10.72 35.23 -7.63
CA GLY A 261 10.61 36.13 -8.78
C GLY A 261 9.35 36.98 -8.65
N LEU A 262 9.53 38.30 -8.64
CA LEU A 262 8.46 39.28 -8.76
C LEU A 262 7.90 39.25 -10.20
N VAL A 263 7.11 38.25 -10.55
CA VAL A 263 6.32 38.16 -11.80
C VAL A 263 5.17 37.19 -11.49
N ASP A 264 3.89 37.56 -11.28
CA ASP A 264 3.06 38.57 -11.96
C ASP A 264 2.35 39.51 -10.96
N SER A 265 2.55 40.82 -11.15
CA SER A 265 1.48 41.78 -10.90
C SER A 265 0.79 42.00 -12.24
N ASP A 266 -0.35 41.34 -12.44
CA ASP A 266 -1.35 41.83 -13.36
C ASP A 266 -2.71 41.91 -12.65
N ALA A 267 -3.25 43.11 -12.71
CA ALA A 267 -4.43 43.55 -12.01
C ALA A 267 -5.69 43.00 -12.67
N ALA A 268 -6.57 42.41 -11.85
CA ALA A 268 -8.01 42.49 -12.09
C ALA A 268 -8.70 42.69 -10.74
N ALA A 269 -8.98 43.97 -10.44
CA ALA A 269 -9.83 44.36 -9.35
C ALA A 269 -11.26 43.84 -9.57
N SER A 270 -11.81 43.09 -8.61
CA SER A 270 -13.25 43.09 -8.29
C SER A 270 -13.52 42.46 -6.91
N LYS A 271 -13.77 43.36 -5.95
CA LYS A 271 -14.67 43.28 -4.77
C LYS A 271 -15.23 41.89 -4.39
N ASN A 272 -14.96 41.41 -3.17
CA ASN A 272 -15.79 41.58 -1.96
C ASN A 272 -15.70 40.40 -0.94
N ILE A 273 -15.66 40.81 0.33
CA ILE A 273 -16.20 40.17 1.56
C ILE A 273 -15.36 39.10 2.30
N SER A 274 -15.24 39.40 3.59
CA SER A 274 -14.59 38.78 4.74
C SER A 274 -15.02 37.36 5.13
N GLY A 275 -14.11 36.62 5.78
CA GLY A 275 -14.49 35.66 6.83
C GLY A 275 -13.63 34.40 6.97
N SER A 276 -12.60 34.47 7.82
CA SER A 276 -12.16 33.44 8.79
C SER A 276 -12.44 31.95 8.48
N ALA A 277 -11.38 31.18 8.21
CA ALA A 277 -10.96 29.99 9.00
C ALA A 277 -9.75 29.34 8.31
N GLY A 278 -8.69 29.10 9.09
CA GLY A 278 -7.43 28.54 8.62
C GLY A 278 -7.62 27.25 7.83
N ARG A 279 -7.35 27.32 6.53
CA ARG A 279 -7.04 26.17 5.70
C ARG A 279 -5.53 26.15 5.58
N GLN A 280 -4.89 25.11 6.13
CA GLN A 280 -3.50 24.83 5.84
C GLN A 280 -3.30 24.92 4.33
N ALA A 281 -2.41 25.81 3.90
CA ALA A 281 -1.92 25.83 2.55
C ALA A 281 -1.30 24.45 2.31
N LYS A 282 -2.00 23.60 1.56
CA LYS A 282 -1.43 22.39 0.99
C LYS A 282 -0.45 22.88 -0.06
N ASP A 283 0.78 23.14 0.37
CA ASP A 283 1.89 23.62 -0.46
C ASP A 283 2.18 22.61 -1.58
N GLY A 284 1.48 22.76 -2.70
CA GLY A 284 1.78 22.08 -3.96
C GLY A 284 2.92 22.77 -4.73
N SER A 285 3.89 23.34 -4.01
CA SER A 285 4.95 24.20 -4.57
C SER A 285 6.37 23.68 -4.36
N SER A 286 6.55 22.53 -3.70
CA SER A 286 7.89 21.95 -3.49
C SER A 286 8.28 20.97 -4.60
N PRO A 287 9.58 20.89 -4.95
CA PRO A 287 10.09 19.78 -5.73
C PRO A 287 9.94 18.49 -4.93
N MET A 288 9.60 17.40 -5.62
CA MET A 288 9.51 16.07 -5.04
C MET A 288 10.52 15.15 -5.71
N LEU A 289 11.34 14.48 -4.90
CA LEU A 289 12.24 13.43 -5.36
C LEU A 289 11.48 12.09 -5.40
N LEU A 290 11.36 11.50 -6.57
CA LEU A 290 10.76 10.18 -6.76
C LEU A 290 11.86 9.17 -6.99
N ILE A 291 11.80 8.07 -6.24
CA ILE A 291 12.78 6.98 -6.34
C ILE A 291 12.02 5.74 -6.82
N HIS A 292 12.25 5.38 -8.07
CA HIS A 292 11.75 4.14 -8.65
C HIS A 292 12.82 3.08 -8.50
N TYR A 293 12.45 1.88 -8.05
CA TYR A 293 13.41 0.79 -7.90
C TYR A 293 12.79 -0.55 -8.27
N ALA A 294 13.68 -1.50 -8.53
CA ALA A 294 13.36 -2.65 -9.34
C ALA A 294 14.32 -3.79 -9.01
N GLY A 295 13.78 -5.00 -8.85
CA GLY A 295 14.52 -6.24 -8.65
C GLY A 295 14.24 -7.20 -9.79
N ASN A 296 14.97 -8.32 -9.81
CA ASN A 296 14.72 -9.40 -10.75
C ASN A 296 13.52 -10.23 -10.30
N TYR A 297 12.64 -10.53 -11.25
CA TYR A 297 11.55 -11.49 -11.05
C TYR A 297 12.10 -12.88 -11.38
N LEU A 298 12.71 -13.53 -10.39
CA LEU A 298 13.13 -14.93 -10.54
C LEU A 298 11.88 -15.81 -10.38
N THR A 299 11.45 -16.43 -11.47
CA THR A 299 10.38 -17.45 -11.53
C THR A 299 10.85 -18.78 -10.99
#